data_AF-A0AAN7ZBM0-F1
#
_entry.id   AF-A0AAN7ZBM0-F1
#
_cell.length_a   1.000
_cell.length_b   1.000
_cell.length_c   1.000
_cell.angle_alpha   90.00
_cell.angle_beta   90.00
_cell.angle_gamma   90.00
#
_symmetry.space_group_name_H-M   'P 1'
#
loop_
_entity.id
_entity.type
_entity.pdbx_description
1 polymer ?
#
loop_
_entity_poly.entity_id
_entity_poly.type
_entity_poly.pdbx_seq_one_letter_code
_entity_poly.pdbx_strand_id
1 'polypeptide(L)'
;MEEARELLGQIPIAARLKRDGLVAIWITNKAAVTDLLTSPGGILAQWGLEPIGEWIWLKITSTGDPILDVESVWRKPWERLLIARRMGSLISLPVSRRVIIGVPDVHSRKPNLRGLFEDILPKGYIGLEVFARNLTAGWWSWGNEVLFFQQGHHWVEMEDEDEAPSEDKRDDN
;
A
#
# COMPACT_ATOMS: atom_id res chain seq x y z
N MET A 1 -21.40 -2.76 10.04
CA MET A 1 -20.52 -3.88 9.66
C MET A 1 -21.15 -4.76 8.60
N GLU A 2 -22.48 -4.96 8.61
CA GLU A 2 -23.17 -5.74 7.57
C GLU A 2 -23.08 -5.12 6.17
N GLU A 3 -23.38 -3.84 6.01
CA GLU A 3 -23.23 -3.15 4.72
C GLU A 3 -21.81 -3.27 4.15
N ALA A 4 -20.78 -3.11 5.01
CA ALA A 4 -19.39 -3.31 4.59
C ALA A 4 -19.11 -4.76 4.16
N ARG A 5 -19.73 -5.75 4.81
CA ARG A 5 -19.65 -7.16 4.41
C ARG A 5 -20.26 -7.36 3.02
N GLU A 6 -21.46 -6.85 2.81
CA GLU A 6 -22.18 -6.96 1.53
C GLU A 6 -21.39 -6.31 0.39
N LEU A 7 -20.87 -5.10 0.59
CA LEU A 7 -20.09 -4.38 -0.41
C LEU A 7 -18.77 -5.09 -0.74
N LEU A 8 -18.03 -5.55 0.28
CA LEU A 8 -16.79 -6.29 0.05
C LEU A 8 -17.06 -7.64 -0.62
N GLY A 9 -18.14 -8.33 -0.25
CA GLY A 9 -18.52 -9.62 -0.85
C GLY A 9 -18.77 -9.54 -2.36
N GLN A 10 -19.18 -8.38 -2.87
CA GLN A 10 -19.41 -8.16 -4.31
C GLN A 10 -18.12 -8.07 -5.13
N ILE A 11 -16.95 -7.85 -4.49
CA ILE A 11 -15.69 -7.77 -5.22
C ILE A 11 -15.28 -9.19 -5.65
N PRO A 12 -15.13 -9.46 -6.97
CA PRO A 12 -14.96 -10.81 -7.50
C PRO A 12 -13.52 -11.36 -7.35
N ILE A 13 -12.90 -11.19 -6.19
CA ILE A 13 -11.51 -11.59 -5.92
C ILE A 13 -11.29 -13.08 -6.18
N ALA A 14 -12.19 -13.94 -5.69
CA ALA A 14 -12.09 -15.40 -5.85
C ALA A 14 -11.92 -15.83 -7.31
N ALA A 15 -12.65 -15.17 -8.23
CA ALA A 15 -12.69 -15.49 -9.65
C ALA A 15 -11.56 -14.82 -10.45
N ARG A 16 -10.96 -13.74 -9.94
CA ARG A 16 -9.97 -12.93 -10.67
C ARG A 16 -8.53 -13.12 -10.19
N LEU A 17 -8.33 -13.55 -8.94
CA LEU A 17 -6.99 -13.77 -8.40
C LEU A 17 -6.34 -15.01 -9.03
N LYS A 18 -5.09 -14.91 -9.47
CA LYS A 18 -4.33 -16.08 -9.95
C LYS A 18 -4.15 -17.12 -8.83
N ARG A 19 -3.77 -18.35 -9.20
CA ARG A 19 -3.53 -19.45 -8.25
C ARG A 19 -2.54 -19.05 -7.16
N ASP A 20 -1.41 -18.50 -7.58
CA ASP A 20 -0.34 -17.98 -6.73
C ASP A 20 -0.44 -16.45 -6.63
N GLY A 21 -1.64 -15.94 -6.37
CA GLY A 21 -1.89 -14.53 -6.15
C GLY A 21 -1.94 -14.17 -4.67
N LEU A 22 -1.64 -12.90 -4.37
CA LEU A 22 -1.78 -12.30 -3.04
C LEU A 22 -2.84 -11.19 -3.06
N VAL A 23 -3.48 -11.00 -1.92
CA VAL A 23 -4.35 -9.86 -1.64
C VAL A 23 -3.82 -9.17 -0.39
N ALA A 24 -3.57 -7.87 -0.48
CA ALA A 24 -3.13 -7.04 0.62
C ALA A 24 -4.18 -5.96 0.89
N ILE A 25 -4.65 -5.87 2.13
CA ILE A 25 -5.79 -5.04 2.53
C ILE A 25 -5.34 -4.09 3.62
N TRP A 26 -5.40 -2.78 3.36
CA TRP A 26 -5.24 -1.78 4.41
C TRP A 26 -6.45 -1.85 5.35
N ILE A 27 -6.20 -2.03 6.65
CA ILE A 27 -7.25 -2.14 7.66
C ILE A 27 -7.01 -1.17 8.81
N THR A 28 -8.09 -0.74 9.44
CA THR A 28 -8.03 0.05 10.68
C THR A 28 -7.63 -0.83 11.87
N ASN A 29 -7.25 -0.20 12.97
CA ASN A 29 -6.89 -0.90 14.22
C ASN A 29 -8.10 -1.40 15.01
N LYS A 30 -9.33 -1.28 14.48
CA LYS A 30 -10.55 -1.79 15.11
C LYS A 30 -10.60 -3.32 14.96
N ALA A 31 -10.69 -4.03 16.08
CA ALA A 31 -10.81 -5.50 16.10
C ALA A 31 -11.94 -6.02 15.20
N ALA A 32 -13.10 -5.37 15.24
CA ALA A 32 -14.25 -5.73 14.41
C ALA A 32 -13.96 -5.76 12.90
N VAL A 33 -13.03 -4.92 12.39
CA VAL A 33 -12.62 -4.95 10.98
C VAL A 33 -11.76 -6.17 10.69
N THR A 34 -10.89 -6.55 11.62
CA THR A 34 -10.10 -7.78 11.51
C THR A 34 -11.04 -8.98 11.51
N ASP A 35 -11.98 -9.03 12.46
CA ASP A 35 -12.95 -10.13 12.59
C ASP A 35 -13.83 -10.27 11.34
N LEU A 36 -14.29 -9.16 10.75
CA LEU A 36 -15.04 -9.16 9.49
C LEU A 36 -14.29 -9.88 8.37
N LEU A 37 -12.96 -9.68 8.29
CA LEU A 37 -12.13 -10.26 7.25
C LEU A 37 -11.74 -11.71 7.54
N THR A 38 -11.32 -12.01 8.79
CA THR A 38 -10.60 -13.25 9.13
C THR A 38 -11.44 -14.30 9.86
N SER A 39 -12.62 -13.96 10.37
CA SER A 39 -13.48 -14.95 11.05
C SER A 39 -13.85 -16.12 10.12
N PRO A 40 -14.23 -17.29 10.67
CA PRO A 40 -14.83 -18.35 9.87
C PRO A 40 -16.05 -17.82 9.09
N GLY A 41 -16.05 -17.96 7.76
CA GLY A 41 -17.09 -17.36 6.89
C GLY A 41 -16.98 -15.84 6.67
N GLY A 42 -15.89 -15.22 7.15
CA GLY A 42 -15.50 -13.84 6.87
C GLY A 42 -15.13 -13.63 5.40
N ILE A 43 -14.81 -12.38 5.04
CA ILE A 43 -14.56 -11.98 3.64
C ILE A 43 -13.43 -12.79 3.00
N LEU A 44 -12.33 -13.05 3.72
CA LEU A 44 -11.23 -13.84 3.17
C LEU A 44 -11.65 -15.27 2.85
N ALA A 45 -12.40 -15.91 3.75
CA ALA A 45 -12.92 -17.26 3.54
C ALA A 45 -13.87 -17.32 2.33
N GLN A 46 -14.75 -16.32 2.17
CA GLN A 46 -15.64 -16.19 1.01
C GLN A 46 -14.87 -16.03 -0.30
N TRP A 47 -13.72 -15.34 -0.26
CA TRP A 47 -12.83 -15.20 -1.40
C TRP A 47 -11.92 -16.42 -1.64
N GLY A 48 -11.99 -17.46 -0.81
CA GLY A 48 -11.13 -18.63 -0.90
C GLY A 48 -9.68 -18.35 -0.47
N LEU A 49 -9.49 -17.39 0.44
CA LEU A 49 -8.18 -16.92 0.91
C LEU A 49 -7.95 -17.26 2.38
N GLU A 50 -6.67 -17.39 2.73
CA GLU A 50 -6.19 -17.50 4.11
C GLU A 50 -5.20 -16.37 4.42
N PRO A 51 -5.25 -15.76 5.62
CA PRO A 51 -4.27 -14.76 6.04
C PRO A 51 -2.91 -15.43 6.27
N ILE A 52 -1.83 -14.78 5.82
CA ILE A 52 -0.46 -15.31 5.95
C ILE A 52 0.50 -14.35 6.65
N GLY A 53 0.07 -13.12 6.89
CA GLY A 53 0.85 -12.16 7.63
C GLY A 53 0.21 -10.79 7.66
N GLU A 54 0.88 -9.91 8.36
CA GLU A 54 0.47 -8.53 8.57
C GLU A 54 1.69 -7.62 8.55
N TRP A 55 1.62 -6.56 7.75
CA TRP A 55 2.61 -5.51 7.78
C TRP A 55 2.06 -4.27 8.48
N ILE A 56 2.94 -3.52 9.12
CA ILE A 56 2.59 -2.32 9.88
C ILE A 56 3.29 -1.15 9.22
N TRP A 57 2.56 -0.14 8.79
CA TRP A 57 3.14 1.13 8.39
C TRP A 57 3.19 2.06 9.59
N LEU A 58 4.39 2.27 10.13
CA LEU A 58 4.67 3.24 11.18
C LEU A 58 4.99 4.60 10.56
N LYS A 59 4.26 5.62 10.98
CA LYS A 59 4.41 7.00 10.53
C LYS A 59 5.35 7.74 11.47
N ILE A 60 6.41 8.28 10.89
CA ILE A 60 7.42 9.05 11.60
C ILE A 60 7.52 10.48 11.05
N THR A 61 8.11 11.39 11.81
CA THR A 61 8.56 12.70 11.36
C THR A 61 9.82 12.55 10.50
N SER A 62 10.23 13.63 9.82
CA SER A 62 11.52 13.69 9.12
C SER A 62 12.73 13.54 10.05
N THR A 63 12.55 13.73 11.37
CA THR A 63 13.59 13.53 12.39
C THR A 63 13.65 12.09 12.92
N GLY A 64 12.70 11.23 12.52
CA GLY A 64 12.65 9.82 12.93
C GLY A 64 11.70 9.50 14.08
N ASP A 65 11.05 10.49 14.68
CA ASP A 65 10.16 10.31 15.82
C ASP A 65 8.75 9.88 15.36
N PRO A 66 8.02 9.02 16.11
CA PRO A 66 6.62 8.75 15.79
C PRO A 66 5.78 10.04 15.76
N ILE A 67 4.93 10.19 14.74
CA ILE A 67 4.09 11.41 14.59
C ILE A 67 3.07 11.59 15.73
N LEU A 68 2.80 10.52 16.47
CA LEU A 68 1.96 10.46 17.65
C LEU A 68 2.59 9.45 18.61
N ASP A 69 2.31 9.59 19.89
CA ASP A 69 2.69 8.59 20.89
C ASP A 69 2.13 7.21 20.51
N VAL A 70 3.00 6.20 20.49
CA VAL A 70 2.65 4.80 20.21
C VAL A 70 1.67 4.28 21.27
N GLU A 71 1.77 4.76 22.51
CA GLU A 71 0.90 4.40 23.62
C GLU A 71 -0.43 5.18 23.63
N SER A 72 -0.63 6.12 22.71
CA SER A 72 -1.88 6.89 22.61
C SER A 72 -3.11 5.99 22.51
N VAL A 73 -4.10 6.23 23.37
CA VAL A 73 -5.35 5.45 23.41
C VAL A 73 -6.24 5.73 22.19
N TRP A 74 -6.14 6.94 21.63
CA TRP A 74 -7.06 7.41 20.58
C TRP A 74 -6.59 7.10 19.16
N ARG A 75 -5.46 7.68 18.77
CA ARG A 75 -4.92 7.56 17.42
C ARG A 75 -3.53 6.96 17.51
N LYS A 76 -3.36 5.82 16.86
CA LYS A 76 -2.06 5.18 16.72
C LYS A 76 -1.29 5.80 15.56
N PRO A 77 0.04 5.96 15.65
CA PRO A 77 0.88 6.46 14.56
C PRO A 77 1.09 5.40 13.46
N TRP A 78 0.23 4.38 13.37
CA TRP A 78 0.43 3.27 12.45
C TRP A 78 -0.87 2.71 11.89
N GLU A 79 -0.74 2.14 10.70
CA GLU A 79 -1.80 1.43 9.98
C GLU A 79 -1.36 0.00 9.66
N ARG A 80 -2.33 -0.91 9.51
CA ARG A 80 -2.07 -2.33 9.26
C ARG A 80 -2.40 -2.68 7.82
N LEU A 81 -1.60 -3.57 7.26
CA LEU A 81 -1.81 -4.19 5.97
C LEU A 81 -1.91 -5.70 6.18
N LEU A 82 -3.13 -6.23 6.13
CA LEU A 82 -3.37 -7.67 6.21
C LEU A 82 -3.05 -8.30 4.86
N ILE A 83 -2.24 -9.37 4.86
CA ILE A 83 -1.85 -10.07 3.64
C ILE A 83 -2.46 -11.48 3.67
N ALA A 84 -3.14 -11.82 2.59
CA ALA A 84 -3.77 -13.11 2.39
C ALA A 84 -3.35 -13.72 1.05
N ARG A 85 -3.35 -15.04 0.98
CA ARG A 85 -3.13 -15.81 -0.25
C ARG A 85 -4.32 -16.71 -0.52
N ARG A 86 -4.41 -17.23 -1.73
CA ARG A 86 -5.34 -18.32 -2.05
C ARG A 86 -5.04 -19.55 -1.20
N MET A 87 -6.06 -20.16 -0.60
CA MET A 87 -5.92 -21.44 0.10
C MET A 87 -5.28 -22.49 -0.81
N GLY A 88 -4.26 -23.20 -0.31
CA GLY A 88 -3.49 -24.17 -1.08
C GLY A 88 -2.42 -23.58 -2.01
N SER A 89 -2.25 -22.25 -2.05
CA SER A 89 -1.11 -21.60 -2.70
C SER A 89 0.21 -21.93 -1.98
N LEU A 90 1.29 -22.03 -2.75
CA LEU A 90 2.64 -22.24 -2.21
C LEU A 90 3.35 -20.94 -1.85
N ILE A 91 2.81 -19.77 -2.22
CA ILE A 91 3.41 -18.48 -1.88
C ILE A 91 3.40 -18.29 -0.38
N SER A 92 4.55 -17.98 0.20
CA SER A 92 4.68 -17.59 1.59
C SER A 92 5.38 -16.24 1.70
N LEU A 93 5.16 -15.56 2.82
CA LEU A 93 5.96 -14.39 3.15
C LEU A 93 7.27 -14.86 3.79
N PRO A 94 8.42 -14.25 3.45
CA PRO A 94 9.67 -14.50 4.18
C PRO A 94 9.55 -14.18 5.68
N VAL A 95 8.75 -13.16 6.00
CA VAL A 95 8.41 -12.77 7.38
C VAL A 95 6.92 -12.46 7.45
N SER A 96 6.21 -13.10 8.38
CA SER A 96 4.78 -12.89 8.59
C SER A 96 4.46 -11.51 9.17
N ARG A 97 5.41 -10.88 9.88
CA ARG A 97 5.27 -9.52 10.43
C ARG A 97 6.41 -8.62 9.98
N ARG A 98 6.09 -7.56 9.24
CA ARG A 98 7.06 -6.55 8.76
C ARG A 98 6.62 -5.16 9.20
N VAL A 99 7.57 -4.29 9.52
CA VAL A 99 7.31 -2.87 9.78
C VAL A 99 7.88 -2.06 8.62
N ILE A 100 7.03 -1.23 8.01
CA ILE A 100 7.39 -0.21 7.03
C ILE A 100 7.44 1.11 7.79
N ILE A 101 8.59 1.76 7.82
CA ILE A 101 8.76 3.06 8.46
C ILE A 101 8.81 4.11 7.37
N GLY A 102 8.02 5.18 7.49
CA GLY A 102 8.06 6.26 6.51
C GLY A 102 7.42 7.54 7.01
N VAL A 103 7.91 8.66 6.48
CA VAL A 103 7.29 9.96 6.68
C VAL A 103 5.99 9.99 5.88
N PRO A 104 4.83 10.22 6.51
CA PRO A 104 3.59 10.37 5.76
C PRO A 104 3.65 11.64 4.92
N ASP A 105 3.18 11.53 3.70
CA ASP A 105 2.97 12.66 2.81
C ASP A 105 1.57 13.27 3.09
N VAL A 106 0.84 13.67 2.05
CA VAL A 106 -0.55 14.13 2.12
C VAL A 106 -1.52 13.10 2.72
N HIS A 107 -2.60 13.62 3.31
CA HIS A 107 -3.61 12.81 4.00
C HIS A 107 -4.12 11.66 3.12
N SER A 108 -4.23 10.48 3.74
CA SER A 108 -4.68 9.22 3.11
C SER A 108 -3.78 8.65 2.00
N ARG A 109 -2.62 9.24 1.68
CA ARG A 109 -1.64 8.62 0.79
C ARG A 109 -0.89 7.50 1.52
N LYS A 110 -0.99 6.28 1.01
CA LYS A 110 -0.27 5.11 1.54
C LYS A 110 1.10 4.98 0.85
N PRO A 111 2.09 4.34 1.49
CA PRO A 111 3.37 4.05 0.83
C PRO A 111 3.15 3.13 -0.38
N ASN A 112 3.97 3.30 -1.41
CA ASN A 112 3.96 2.40 -2.56
C ASN A 112 4.48 1.02 -2.15
N LEU A 113 3.64 -0.01 -2.28
CA LEU A 113 3.96 -1.37 -1.85
C LEU A 113 4.63 -2.21 -2.95
N ARG A 114 4.70 -1.73 -4.19
CA ARG A 114 5.17 -2.50 -5.36
C ARG A 114 6.54 -3.15 -5.09
N GLY A 115 7.53 -2.34 -4.74
CA GLY A 115 8.89 -2.83 -4.47
C GLY A 115 8.95 -3.84 -3.32
N LEU A 116 8.04 -3.73 -2.35
CA LEU A 116 8.03 -4.62 -1.18
C LEU A 116 7.56 -6.04 -1.48
N PHE A 117 6.84 -6.23 -2.59
CA PHE A 117 6.35 -7.53 -3.06
C PHE A 117 7.25 -8.16 -4.13
N GLU A 118 8.28 -7.47 -4.64
CA GLU A 118 9.15 -7.99 -5.71
C GLU A 118 9.92 -9.25 -5.31
N ASP A 119 10.31 -9.37 -4.03
CA ASP A 119 11.00 -10.55 -3.50
C ASP A 119 10.06 -11.71 -3.14
N ILE A 120 8.74 -11.50 -3.26
CA ILE A 120 7.70 -12.43 -2.80
C ILE A 120 6.95 -13.01 -3.99
N LEU A 121 6.66 -12.17 -4.99
CA LEU A 121 5.93 -12.53 -6.18
C LEU A 121 6.90 -12.84 -7.35
N PRO A 122 6.49 -13.68 -8.32
CA PRO A 122 7.29 -13.93 -9.51
C PRO A 122 7.62 -12.63 -10.28
N LYS A 123 8.77 -12.61 -10.96
CA LYS A 123 9.14 -11.49 -11.84
C LYS A 123 8.04 -11.23 -12.88
N GLY A 124 7.74 -9.95 -13.12
CA GLY A 124 6.69 -9.55 -14.05
C GLY A 124 5.27 -9.83 -13.56
N TYR A 125 5.06 -9.94 -12.24
CA TYR A 125 3.71 -10.05 -11.69
C TYR A 125 2.83 -8.86 -12.09
N ILE A 126 1.52 -9.10 -12.17
CA ILE A 126 0.53 -8.08 -12.49
C ILE A 126 -0.11 -7.62 -11.19
N GLY A 127 -0.02 -6.32 -10.90
CA GLY A 127 -0.67 -5.71 -9.75
C GLY A 127 -1.96 -4.97 -10.13
N LEU A 128 -2.91 -4.94 -9.21
CA LEU A 128 -4.13 -4.13 -9.27
C LEU A 128 -4.34 -3.45 -7.91
N GLU A 129 -4.43 -2.12 -7.91
CA GLU A 129 -4.83 -1.33 -6.76
C GLU A 129 -6.34 -1.02 -6.86
N VAL A 130 -7.12 -1.55 -5.91
CA VAL A 130 -8.56 -1.33 -5.79
C VAL A 130 -8.80 -0.17 -4.83
N PHE A 131 -9.72 0.73 -5.17
CA PHE A 131 -9.92 2.02 -4.51
C PHE A 131 -8.69 2.93 -4.61
N ALA A 132 -7.98 2.83 -5.74
CA ALA A 132 -6.77 3.61 -5.99
C ALA A 132 -7.06 5.11 -6.03
N ARG A 133 -6.11 5.88 -5.51
CA ARG A 133 -6.05 7.36 -5.66
C ARG A 133 -4.75 7.83 -6.31
N ASN A 134 -3.85 6.89 -6.60
CA ASN A 134 -2.55 7.14 -7.22
C ASN A 134 -2.32 6.15 -8.36
N LEU A 135 -1.61 6.58 -9.40
CA LEU A 135 -1.07 5.69 -10.41
C LEU A 135 0.28 5.11 -9.94
N THR A 136 0.35 3.79 -9.88
CA THR A 136 1.60 3.06 -9.69
C THR A 136 2.01 2.47 -11.02
N ALA A 137 3.15 2.91 -11.57
CA ALA A 137 3.65 2.39 -12.84
C ALA A 137 3.68 0.85 -12.80
N GLY A 138 3.30 0.20 -13.90
CA GLY A 138 3.23 -1.26 -14.01
C GLY A 138 2.07 -1.95 -13.27
N TRP A 139 1.27 -1.22 -12.49
CA TRP A 139 0.05 -1.73 -11.86
C TRP A 139 -1.18 -1.13 -12.52
N TRP A 140 -2.27 -1.89 -12.50
CA TRP A 140 -3.59 -1.39 -12.83
C TRP A 140 -4.16 -0.64 -11.62
N SER A 141 -4.92 0.41 -11.87
CA SER A 141 -5.61 1.17 -10.83
C SER A 141 -7.10 1.19 -11.11
N TRP A 142 -7.92 0.91 -10.09
CA TRP A 142 -9.37 0.91 -10.19
C TRP A 142 -9.99 1.64 -9.00
N GLY A 143 -10.95 2.52 -9.26
CA GLY A 143 -11.63 3.31 -8.23
C GLY A 143 -12.24 4.58 -8.82
N ASN A 144 -12.93 5.35 -7.98
CA ASN A 144 -13.60 6.58 -8.42
C ASN A 144 -12.65 7.77 -8.59
N GLU A 145 -11.47 7.71 -7.96
CA GLU A 145 -10.55 8.84 -7.85
C GLU A 145 -9.11 8.47 -8.29
N VAL A 146 -8.98 7.57 -9.26
CA VAL A 146 -7.68 6.98 -9.66
C VAL A 146 -6.57 8.00 -9.95
N LEU A 147 -6.93 9.18 -10.49
CA LEU A 147 -6.00 10.24 -10.86
C LEU A 147 -5.82 11.33 -9.79
N PHE A 148 -6.37 11.16 -8.59
CA PHE A 148 -6.38 12.20 -7.56
C PHE A 148 -4.97 12.73 -7.26
N PHE A 149 -4.02 11.84 -6.94
CA PHE A 149 -2.63 12.21 -6.66
C PHE A 149 -1.78 12.51 -7.91
N GLN A 150 -2.37 12.52 -9.11
CA GLN A 150 -1.72 12.97 -10.35
C GLN A 150 -2.05 14.44 -10.67
N GLN A 151 -2.91 15.08 -9.89
CA GLN A 151 -3.28 16.49 -10.10
C GLN A 151 -2.12 17.44 -9.82
N GLY A 152 -2.06 18.54 -10.57
CA GLY A 152 -0.95 19.52 -10.57
C GLY A 152 -0.46 19.94 -9.17
N HIS A 153 -1.38 20.20 -8.25
CA HIS A 153 -1.08 20.68 -6.90
C HIS A 153 -0.44 19.64 -5.97
N HIS A 154 -0.29 18.39 -6.40
CA HIS A 154 0.46 17.35 -5.69
C HIS A 154 1.90 17.20 -6.15
N TRP A 155 2.32 17.94 -7.18
CA TRP A 155 3.68 17.96 -7.67
C TRP A 155 4.45 19.13 -7.06
N VAL A 156 5.72 18.90 -6.79
CA VAL A 156 6.66 19.96 -6.43
C VAL A 156 7.35 20.36 -7.73
N GLU A 157 7.36 21.66 -8.03
CA GLU A 157 8.18 22.18 -9.12
C GLU A 157 9.65 21.98 -8.74
N MET A 158 10.39 21.28 -9.60
CA MET A 158 11.82 21.20 -9.46
C MET A 158 12.36 22.55 -9.94
N GLU A 159 13.12 23.26 -9.10
CA GLU A 159 13.95 24.35 -9.60
C GLU A 159 14.94 23.73 -10.59
N ASP A 160 14.97 24.25 -11.81
CA ASP A 160 16.00 23.87 -12.78
C ASP A 160 17.36 24.18 -12.13
N GLU A 161 18.25 23.18 -12.06
CA GLU A 161 19.66 23.43 -11.72
C GLU A 161 20.26 24.25 -12.87
N ASP A 162 20.02 25.57 -12.84
CA ASP A 162 20.48 26.50 -13.86
C ASP A 162 22.01 26.52 -13.90
N GLU A 163 22.51 26.09 -15.06
CA GLU A 163 23.76 26.48 -15.72
C GLU A 163 25.05 26.34 -14.89
N ALA A 164 25.77 25.24 -15.15
CA ALA A 164 27.21 25.20 -14.92
C ALA A 164 27.85 26.48 -15.53
N PRO A 165 28.68 27.22 -14.78
CA PRO A 165 29.22 28.48 -15.25
C PRO A 165 30.00 28.24 -16.55
N SER A 166 29.63 28.96 -17.60
CA SER A 166 30.30 28.93 -18.90
C SER A 166 31.80 29.16 -18.71
N GLU A 167 32.63 28.25 -19.23
CA GLU A 167 34.09 28.41 -19.25
C GLU A 167 34.43 29.76 -19.87
N ASP A 168 35.10 30.59 -19.07
CA ASP A 168 35.70 31.86 -19.44
C ASP A 168 36.57 31.66 -20.69
N LYS A 169 36.20 32.33 -21.78
CA LYS A 169 37.02 32.38 -22.98
C LYS A 169 38.31 33.09 -22.60
N ARG A 170 39.41 32.33 -22.53
CA ARG A 170 40.75 32.91 -22.56
C ARG A 170 40.88 33.67 -23.88
N ASP A 171 40.74 34.98 -23.80
CA ASP A 171 41.16 35.87 -24.87
C ASP A 171 42.69 35.80 -24.93
N ASP A 172 43.19 35.30 -26.06
CA ASP A 172 44.57 35.44 -26.49
C ASP A 172 44.93 36.93 -26.58
N ASN A 173 45.94 37.37 -25.81
CA ASN A 173 46.90 38.38 -26.24
C ASN A 173 48.21 38.29 -25.45
#